data_AF-Q668J8-F1
#
_entry.id   AF-Q668J8-F1
#
_cell.length_a   1.000
_cell.length_b   1.000
_cell.length_c   1.000
_cell.angle_alpha   90.00
_cell.angle_beta   90.00
_cell.angle_gamma   90.00
#
_symmetry.space_group_name_H-M   'P 1'
#
loop_
_entity.id
_entity.type
_entity.pdbx_description
1 polymer ?
#
loop_
_entity_poly.entity_id
_entity_poly.type
_entity_poly.pdbx_seq_one_letter_code
_entity_poly.pdbx_strand_id
1 'polypeptide(L)'
;MGLNCFGISFSSPNITLDSDSTHQKLSKSDYHAIWKKWENAAIPGEGEQRDMAVEAMKIHLKNKNATELNLNNLGLRSLPDILPPCTKLNVSNNYLTELPLLPANLTHLNLANNQLTNISGHFPLPDNLTHLNLANNQLTNISSHFPLLGNLTHLDLANNQLVELPMHFLTQLDRLEKFTVAYNKLTELPELPNTLESLNADNNQLHCLPEKLPTSLRLITASNNQITQLPEAIFDLFSDSKIVLKNNPLTEKTYYFPYGSIVPNILMSPSCLTKLKYSSYEPLSEIVKHWLTPEQQQFLEKKWLEIEKDPESEGFTKYLNQLINIPKLVHKPRPNPQLHVRDISDFSKQKMKKTLLDIVNSCSLRQAIFLKYNTKPNL
;
A
#
# COMPACT_ATOMS: atom_id res chain seq x y z
N MET A 1 -0.66 39.54 27.50
CA MET A 1 0.31 39.61 28.61
C MET A 1 0.22 38.26 29.32
N GLY A 2 1.09 37.27 29.14
CA GLY A 2 2.53 37.30 28.91
C GLY A 2 3.22 36.77 30.18
N LEU A 3 3.82 35.56 30.11
CA LEU A 3 4.87 34.94 30.95
C LEU A 3 4.82 33.42 30.68
N ASN A 4 5.48 32.87 29.66
CA ASN A 4 6.91 32.53 29.50
C ASN A 4 7.50 31.54 30.54
N CYS A 5 7.78 30.33 30.02
CA CYS A 5 9.06 29.59 30.04
C CYS A 5 9.68 29.14 31.38
N PHE A 6 9.64 27.82 31.62
CA PHE A 6 10.77 26.97 32.02
C PHE A 6 10.53 25.61 31.32
N GLY A 7 11.30 25.10 30.36
CA GLY A 7 12.70 25.35 30.06
C GLY A 7 13.61 24.38 30.83
N ILE A 8 13.37 23.07 30.71
CA ILE A 8 14.40 22.07 31.08
C ILE A 8 15.06 21.62 29.79
N SER A 9 16.10 22.36 29.41
CA SER A 9 17.09 21.91 28.45
C SER A 9 18.00 20.88 29.13
N PHE A 10 18.02 19.64 28.63
CA PHE A 10 19.21 18.81 28.80
C PHE A 10 20.22 19.21 27.72
N SER A 11 20.94 20.29 28.00
CA SER A 11 22.23 20.54 27.36
C SER A 11 23.23 19.56 27.96
N SER A 12 23.47 18.43 27.30
CA SER A 12 24.73 17.72 27.46
C SER A 12 25.82 18.58 26.80
N PRO A 13 26.82 19.09 27.55
CA PRO A 13 27.87 19.89 26.96
C PRO A 13 28.85 18.97 26.21
N ASN A 14 29.15 19.34 24.97
CA ASN A 14 30.21 18.80 24.11
C ASN A 14 30.01 17.38 23.54
N ILE A 15 29.15 17.27 22.53
CA ILE A 15 29.48 16.45 21.35
C ILE A 15 29.22 17.31 20.11
N THR A 16 30.16 18.21 19.82
CA THR A 16 30.30 18.80 18.49
C THR A 16 30.88 17.71 17.58
N LEU A 17 30.11 17.30 16.59
CA LEU A 17 30.51 16.37 15.55
C LEU A 17 31.43 17.09 14.56
N ASP A 18 32.73 17.11 14.87
CA ASP A 18 33.73 17.18 13.82
C ASP A 18 33.95 15.78 13.26
N SER A 19 33.98 15.73 11.94
CA SER A 19 34.25 14.56 11.11
C SER A 19 35.67 14.06 11.34
N ASP A 20 35.92 13.34 12.44
CA ASP A 20 37.09 12.44 12.58
C ASP A 20 37.02 11.60 13.87
N SER A 21 36.94 10.28 13.72
CA SER A 21 37.66 9.30 14.55
C SER A 21 37.53 9.27 16.10
N THR A 22 36.47 9.78 16.75
CA THR A 22 36.33 9.66 18.23
C THR A 22 35.04 9.02 18.73
N HIS A 23 34.76 7.77 18.34
CA HIS A 23 34.20 6.84 19.33
C HIS A 23 35.36 6.27 20.11
N GLN A 24 35.60 6.75 21.33
CA GLN A 24 36.21 5.92 22.37
C GLN A 24 35.47 4.58 22.34
N LYS A 25 36.14 3.52 21.89
CA LYS A 25 35.55 2.18 21.80
C LYS A 25 35.14 1.77 23.21
N LEU A 26 33.84 1.88 23.52
CA LEU A 26 33.26 1.38 24.77
C LEU A 26 33.77 -0.05 24.99
N SER A 27 34.32 -0.29 26.18
CA SER A 27 34.77 -1.62 26.57
C SER A 27 33.56 -2.52 26.82
N LYS A 28 33.76 -3.85 26.80
CA LYS A 28 32.67 -4.79 27.12
C LYS A 28 32.09 -4.56 28.53
N SER A 29 32.93 -4.15 29.48
CA SER A 29 32.49 -3.78 30.83
C SER A 29 31.58 -2.56 30.83
N ASP A 30 31.82 -1.57 29.96
CA ASP A 30 31.00 -0.36 29.88
C ASP A 30 29.59 -0.71 29.37
N TYR A 31 29.49 -1.51 28.30
CA TYR A 31 28.21 -2.05 27.82
C TYR A 31 27.47 -2.80 28.93
N HIS A 32 28.14 -3.71 29.63
CA HIS A 32 27.52 -4.49 30.71
C HIS A 32 27.00 -3.61 31.86
N ALA A 33 27.73 -2.54 32.21
CA ALA A 33 27.30 -1.62 33.27
C ALA A 33 26.04 -0.84 32.86
N ILE A 34 25.99 -0.33 31.62
CA ILE A 34 24.83 0.38 31.06
C ILE A 34 23.62 -0.54 31.03
N TRP A 35 23.78 -1.75 30.49
CA TRP A 35 22.69 -2.72 30.39
C TRP A 35 22.17 -3.16 31.75
N LYS A 36 23.05 -3.38 32.73
CA LYS A 36 22.65 -3.73 34.10
C LYS A 36 21.84 -2.60 34.76
N LYS A 37 22.20 -1.34 34.51
CA LYS A 37 21.42 -0.19 34.99
C LYS A 37 20.03 -0.16 34.36
N TRP A 38 19.93 -0.38 33.05
CA TRP A 38 18.65 -0.44 32.34
C TRP A 38 17.77 -1.62 32.75
N GLU A 39 18.37 -2.81 32.94
CA GLU A 39 17.69 -4.01 33.45
C GLU A 39 17.05 -3.76 34.82
N ASN A 40 17.82 -3.18 35.76
CA ASN A 40 17.34 -2.84 37.10
C ASN A 40 16.28 -1.73 37.13
N ALA A 41 16.14 -0.97 36.04
CA ALA A 41 15.14 0.08 35.91
C ALA A 41 13.78 -0.46 35.39
N ALA A 42 13.63 -1.77 35.21
CA ALA A 42 12.35 -2.39 34.88
C ALA A 42 11.32 -2.12 35.99
N ILE A 43 10.10 -1.74 35.60
CA ILE A 43 9.01 -1.56 36.56
C ILE A 43 8.47 -2.94 36.96
N PRO A 44 8.50 -3.32 38.26
CA PRO A 44 8.00 -4.63 38.69
C PRO A 44 6.52 -4.82 38.35
N GLY A 45 6.17 -5.99 37.81
CA GLY A 45 4.78 -6.34 37.48
C GLY A 45 4.32 -5.98 36.06
N GLU A 46 5.10 -5.22 35.30
CA GLU A 46 4.80 -4.84 33.91
C GLU A 46 5.19 -5.91 32.87
N GLY A 47 5.75 -7.04 33.32
CA GLY A 47 6.10 -8.17 32.45
C GLY A 47 7.27 -7.92 31.48
N GLU A 48 8.05 -6.85 31.68
CA GLU A 48 9.23 -6.56 30.84
C GLU A 48 10.34 -7.61 31.05
N GLN A 49 10.75 -8.30 29.98
CA GLN A 49 11.83 -9.29 30.00
C GLN A 49 13.18 -8.63 29.68
N ARG A 50 13.57 -7.62 30.47
CA ARG A 50 14.83 -6.88 30.26
C ARG A 50 16.06 -7.75 30.51
N ASP A 51 16.00 -8.68 31.45
CA ASP A 51 17.04 -9.66 31.74
C ASP A 51 17.37 -10.51 30.49
N MET A 52 16.35 -11.01 29.80
CA MET A 52 16.50 -11.75 28.54
C MET A 52 17.07 -10.88 27.43
N ALA A 53 16.63 -9.62 27.33
CA ALA A 53 17.19 -8.66 26.38
C ALA A 53 18.68 -8.41 26.64
N VAL A 54 19.07 -8.22 27.91
CA VAL A 54 20.48 -8.03 28.30
C VAL A 54 21.32 -9.26 27.97
N GLU A 55 20.81 -10.47 28.22
CA GLU A 55 21.54 -11.69 27.87
C GLU A 55 21.70 -11.83 26.36
N ALA A 56 20.66 -11.55 25.57
CA ALA A 56 20.74 -11.52 24.11
C ALA A 56 21.80 -10.52 23.61
N MET A 57 21.84 -9.31 24.18
CA MET A 57 22.85 -8.31 23.84
C MET A 57 24.28 -8.75 24.20
N LYS A 58 24.46 -9.41 25.36
CA LYS A 58 25.76 -9.99 25.76
C LYS A 58 26.22 -11.10 24.82
N ILE A 59 25.31 -11.98 24.40
CA ILE A 59 25.59 -13.05 23.44
C ILE A 59 26.00 -12.44 22.09
N HIS A 60 25.25 -11.45 21.61
CA HIS A 60 25.57 -10.72 20.37
C HIS A 60 26.96 -10.08 20.43
N LEU A 61 27.26 -9.34 21.51
CA LEU A 61 28.55 -8.65 21.68
C LEU A 61 29.75 -9.61 21.79
N LYS A 62 29.54 -10.84 22.25
CA LYS A 62 30.59 -11.88 22.30
C LYS A 62 30.85 -12.47 20.91
N ASN A 63 29.84 -12.58 20.07
CA ASN A 63 29.96 -13.16 18.73
C ASN A 63 30.42 -12.12 17.70
N LYS A 64 31.68 -12.20 17.29
CA LYS A 64 32.28 -11.25 16.32
C LYS A 64 31.62 -11.25 14.94
N ASN A 65 30.88 -12.32 14.59
CA ASN A 65 30.22 -12.44 13.30
C ASN A 65 28.72 -12.12 13.37
N ALA A 66 28.19 -11.78 14.56
CA ALA A 66 26.78 -11.46 14.72
C ALA A 66 26.47 -10.11 14.08
N THR A 67 25.56 -10.13 13.11
CA THR A 67 25.11 -8.95 12.37
C THR A 67 23.69 -8.53 12.78
N GLU A 68 22.90 -9.48 13.26
CA GLU A 68 21.50 -9.31 13.61
C GLU A 68 21.29 -9.46 15.11
N LEU A 69 20.71 -8.42 15.72
CA LEU A 69 20.24 -8.42 17.09
C LEU A 69 18.71 -8.51 17.10
N ASN A 70 18.18 -9.56 17.73
CA ASN A 70 16.74 -9.74 17.88
C ASN A 70 16.34 -9.63 19.36
N LEU A 71 15.48 -8.65 19.65
CA LEU A 71 14.88 -8.34 20.95
C LEU A 71 13.35 -8.28 20.84
N ASN A 72 12.76 -9.05 19.92
CA ASN A 72 11.32 -9.05 19.69
C ASN A 72 10.55 -9.79 20.80
N ASN A 73 9.30 -9.39 21.05
CA ASN A 73 8.38 -10.10 21.95
C ASN A 73 8.91 -10.24 23.39
N LEU A 74 9.54 -9.18 23.92
CA LEU A 74 10.09 -9.14 25.27
C LEU A 74 9.30 -8.19 26.19
N GLY A 75 8.19 -7.64 25.69
CA GLY A 75 7.35 -6.68 26.43
C GLY A 75 8.08 -5.38 26.77
N LEU A 76 9.14 -5.02 26.03
CA LEU A 76 10.00 -3.88 26.36
C LEU A 76 9.25 -2.56 26.19
N ARG A 77 9.32 -1.69 27.18
CA ARG A 77 8.75 -0.32 27.11
C ARG A 77 9.77 0.72 26.67
N SER A 78 11.05 0.41 26.85
CA SER A 78 12.20 1.22 26.43
C SER A 78 13.34 0.32 25.96
N LEU A 79 14.35 0.89 25.34
CA LEU A 79 15.62 0.23 25.04
C LEU A 79 16.73 0.91 25.87
N PRO A 80 17.87 0.24 26.12
CA PRO A 80 19.00 0.90 26.79
C PRO A 80 19.59 2.02 25.91
N ASP A 81 20.20 3.02 26.54
CA ASP A 81 20.80 4.19 25.86
C ASP A 81 21.80 3.81 24.76
N ILE A 82 22.48 2.66 24.92
CA ILE A 82 23.49 2.15 23.98
C ILE A 82 23.24 0.67 23.68
N LEU A 83 22.98 0.38 22.42
CA LEU A 83 22.86 -0.98 21.87
C LEU A 83 24.24 -1.48 21.37
N PRO A 84 24.49 -2.80 21.36
CA PRO A 84 25.72 -3.32 20.78
C PRO A 84 25.74 -3.07 19.26
N PRO A 85 26.93 -2.98 18.63
CA PRO A 85 27.02 -2.77 17.19
C PRO A 85 26.31 -3.88 16.41
N CYS A 86 25.37 -3.53 15.55
CA CYS A 86 24.66 -4.46 14.67
C CYS A 86 24.33 -3.78 13.34
N THR A 87 24.04 -4.60 12.32
CA THR A 87 23.59 -4.12 11.01
C THR A 87 22.10 -4.40 10.78
N LYS A 88 21.51 -5.32 11.55
CA LYS A 88 20.07 -5.59 11.59
C LYS A 88 19.58 -5.60 13.02
N LEU A 89 18.47 -4.91 13.28
CA LEU A 89 17.85 -4.80 14.60
C LEU A 89 16.36 -5.10 14.49
N ASN A 90 15.93 -6.13 15.21
CA ASN A 90 14.52 -6.47 15.37
C ASN A 90 14.09 -6.23 16.81
N VAL A 91 13.23 -5.23 17.02
CA VAL A 91 12.63 -4.89 18.32
C VAL A 91 11.10 -4.91 18.23
N SER A 92 10.58 -5.68 17.26
CA SER A 92 9.13 -5.78 17.03
C SER A 92 8.37 -6.46 18.16
N ASN A 93 7.05 -6.25 18.24
CA ASN A 93 6.18 -6.87 19.24
C ASN A 93 6.61 -6.49 20.67
N ASN A 94 6.80 -5.19 20.91
CA ASN A 94 7.12 -4.64 22.22
C ASN A 94 6.15 -3.46 22.49
N TYR A 95 6.41 -2.67 23.51
CA TYR A 95 5.60 -1.52 23.90
C TYR A 95 6.41 -0.22 23.81
N LEU A 96 7.33 -0.14 22.84
CA LEU A 96 8.22 1.01 22.69
C LEU A 96 7.42 2.25 22.24
N THR A 97 7.65 3.36 22.91
CA THR A 97 7.06 4.67 22.58
C THR A 97 8.10 5.64 22.01
N GLU A 98 9.37 5.39 22.28
CA GLU A 98 10.53 6.16 21.81
C GLU A 98 11.73 5.23 21.56
N LEU A 99 12.78 5.76 20.94
CA LEU A 99 14.02 5.04 20.68
C LEU A 99 15.23 5.80 21.20
N PRO A 100 16.25 5.09 21.72
CA PRO A 100 17.55 5.66 22.02
C PRO A 100 18.33 5.88 20.72
N LEU A 101 19.57 6.36 20.85
CA LEU A 101 20.49 6.43 19.73
C LEU A 101 20.75 5.01 19.16
N LEU A 102 20.48 4.82 17.88
CA LEU A 102 20.65 3.55 17.20
C LEU A 102 22.08 3.37 16.65
N PRO A 103 22.55 2.12 16.46
CA PRO A 103 23.86 1.86 15.86
C PRO A 103 23.99 2.48 14.46
N ALA A 104 25.08 3.22 14.21
CA ALA A 104 25.28 3.97 12.96
C ALA A 104 25.35 3.09 11.69
N ASN A 105 25.74 1.83 11.81
CA ASN A 105 25.87 0.89 10.69
C ASN A 105 24.59 0.06 10.44
N LEU A 106 23.47 0.46 11.05
CA LEU A 106 22.21 -0.24 10.90
C LEU A 106 21.66 -0.06 9.48
N THR A 107 21.32 -1.18 8.86
CA THR A 107 20.74 -1.24 7.50
C THR A 107 19.29 -1.71 7.53
N HIS A 108 18.92 -2.54 8.52
CA HIS A 108 17.55 -3.04 8.67
C HIS A 108 17.06 -2.76 10.08
N LEU A 109 15.92 -2.10 10.19
CA LEU A 109 15.26 -1.80 11.45
C LEU A 109 13.81 -2.26 11.41
N ASN A 110 13.46 -3.19 12.29
CA ASN A 110 12.09 -3.65 12.48
C ASN A 110 11.55 -3.18 13.83
N LEU A 111 10.64 -2.21 13.77
CA LEU A 111 9.92 -1.59 14.88
C LEU A 111 8.42 -1.96 14.87
N ALA A 112 8.02 -2.96 14.09
CA ALA A 112 6.62 -3.29 13.93
C ALA A 112 5.97 -3.73 15.25
N ASN A 113 4.66 -3.50 15.43
CA ASN A 113 3.93 -3.87 16.64
C ASN A 113 4.54 -3.24 17.90
N ASN A 114 4.58 -1.90 17.92
CA ASN A 114 4.99 -1.08 19.07
C ASN A 114 3.95 0.03 19.32
N GLN A 115 4.29 1.03 20.14
CA GLN A 115 3.40 2.12 20.53
C GLN A 115 3.95 3.48 20.11
N LEU A 116 4.72 3.53 19.02
CA LEU A 116 5.25 4.79 18.47
C LEU A 116 4.09 5.66 17.98
N THR A 117 4.06 6.93 18.36
CA THR A 117 2.94 7.85 18.04
C THR A 117 3.29 8.89 16.98
N ASN A 118 4.58 9.16 16.77
CA ASN A 118 5.08 10.18 15.87
C ASN A 118 6.53 9.88 15.45
N ILE A 119 6.88 10.30 14.23
CA ILE A 119 8.28 10.31 13.75
C ILE A 119 8.66 11.78 13.51
N SER A 120 9.49 12.33 14.41
CA SER A 120 9.99 13.71 14.32
C SER A 120 11.32 13.78 13.57
N GLY A 121 11.84 14.98 13.30
CA GLY A 121 13.15 15.13 12.65
C GLY A 121 14.34 14.78 13.53
N HIS A 122 14.14 14.64 14.84
CA HIS A 122 15.14 14.13 15.77
C HIS A 122 14.98 12.63 16.05
N PHE A 123 14.09 11.94 15.33
CA PHE A 123 13.93 10.50 15.50
C PHE A 123 15.23 9.82 15.05
N PRO A 124 15.88 9.01 15.90
CA PRO A 124 17.29 8.62 15.76
C PRO A 124 17.50 7.50 14.72
N LEU A 125 17.12 7.75 13.46
CA LEU A 125 17.29 6.82 12.35
C LEU A 125 18.66 7.03 11.70
N PRO A 126 19.47 5.98 11.53
CA PRO A 126 20.77 6.10 10.87
C PRO A 126 20.65 6.17 9.34
N ASP A 127 21.53 6.94 8.72
CA ASP A 127 21.54 7.25 7.27
C ASP A 127 21.80 6.02 6.36
N ASN A 128 22.33 4.94 6.94
CA ASN A 128 22.64 3.69 6.23
C ASN A 128 21.43 2.75 6.10
N LEU A 129 20.26 3.12 6.63
CA LEU A 129 19.07 2.29 6.56
C LEU A 129 18.65 2.04 5.12
N THR A 130 18.45 0.77 4.80
CA THR A 130 17.87 0.30 3.54
C THR A 130 16.45 -0.23 3.75
N HIS A 131 16.15 -0.77 4.94
CA HIS A 131 14.84 -1.31 5.29
C HIS A 131 14.35 -0.76 6.64
N LEU A 132 13.17 -0.15 6.63
CA LEU A 132 12.51 0.38 7.82
C LEU A 132 11.07 -0.13 7.89
N ASN A 133 10.77 -0.90 8.94
CA ASN A 133 9.42 -1.38 9.21
C ASN A 133 8.88 -0.73 10.49
N LEU A 134 7.83 0.08 10.34
CA LEU A 134 7.09 0.79 11.39
C LEU A 134 5.61 0.34 11.43
N ALA A 135 5.28 -0.80 10.82
CA ALA A 135 3.90 -1.27 10.73
C ALA A 135 3.30 -1.58 12.10
N ASN A 136 1.98 -1.45 12.25
CA ASN A 136 1.26 -1.73 13.50
C ASN A 136 1.81 -0.88 14.67
N ASN A 137 1.87 0.43 14.47
CA ASN A 137 2.16 1.40 15.53
C ASN A 137 0.95 2.33 15.71
N GLN A 138 1.12 3.44 16.41
CA GLN A 138 0.08 4.44 16.64
C GLN A 138 0.44 5.77 15.96
N LEU A 139 1.19 5.71 14.85
CA LEU A 139 1.69 6.91 14.18
C LEU A 139 0.51 7.73 13.66
N THR A 140 0.39 8.96 14.16
CA THR A 140 -0.64 9.92 13.73
C THR A 140 -0.10 10.94 12.73
N ASN A 141 1.21 11.19 12.78
CA ASN A 141 1.90 12.08 11.86
C ASN A 141 3.35 11.62 11.59
N ILE A 142 3.87 12.10 10.46
CA ILE A 142 5.29 12.07 10.14
C ILE A 142 5.72 13.52 9.92
N SER A 143 6.79 13.95 10.58
CA SER A 143 7.32 15.30 10.48
C SER A 143 7.78 15.63 9.06
N SER A 144 7.62 16.90 8.66
CA SER A 144 8.18 17.42 7.41
C SER A 144 9.71 17.39 7.38
N HIS A 145 10.36 17.32 8.54
CA HIS A 145 11.81 17.22 8.69
C HIS A 145 12.27 15.76 8.90
N PHE A 146 11.65 14.81 8.21
CA PHE A 146 12.02 13.41 8.33
C PHE A 146 13.51 13.21 7.95
N PRO A 147 14.25 12.30 8.62
CA PRO A 147 15.66 12.06 8.31
C PRO A 147 15.91 11.76 6.83
N LEU A 148 17.01 12.27 6.29
CA LEU A 148 17.45 12.02 4.91
C LEU A 148 17.98 10.59 4.77
N LEU A 149 17.07 9.64 4.54
CA LEU A 149 17.40 8.23 4.36
C LEU A 149 17.64 7.91 2.88
N GLY A 150 18.70 8.48 2.30
CA GLY A 150 19.01 8.33 0.86
C GLY A 150 19.31 6.90 0.40
N ASN A 151 19.54 5.97 1.34
CA ASN A 151 19.75 4.55 1.05
C ASN A 151 18.48 3.69 1.22
N LEU A 152 17.36 4.27 1.67
CA LEU A 152 16.16 3.51 2.01
C LEU A 152 15.50 2.97 0.75
N THR A 153 15.39 1.65 0.65
CA THR A 153 14.72 0.96 -0.47
C THR A 153 13.35 0.42 -0.07
N HIS A 154 13.14 0.12 1.22
CA HIS A 154 11.89 -0.44 1.73
C HIS A 154 11.38 0.34 2.95
N LEU A 155 10.15 0.84 2.86
CA LEU A 155 9.46 1.52 3.95
C LEU A 155 8.06 0.92 4.16
N ASP A 156 7.79 0.47 5.38
CA ASP A 156 6.48 -0.03 5.78
C ASP A 156 5.89 0.79 6.93
N LEU A 157 4.78 1.46 6.66
CA LEU A 157 3.97 2.27 7.57
C LEU A 157 2.56 1.68 7.77
N ALA A 158 2.34 0.41 7.40
CA ALA A 158 1.01 -0.20 7.43
C ALA A 158 0.39 -0.21 8.83
N ASN A 159 -0.94 -0.19 8.93
CA ASN A 159 -1.67 -0.30 10.20
C ASN A 159 -1.22 0.78 11.20
N ASN A 160 -1.33 2.04 10.81
CA ASN A 160 -1.10 3.20 11.65
C ASN A 160 -2.36 4.09 11.65
N GLN A 161 -2.25 5.32 12.13
CA GLN A 161 -3.35 6.27 12.22
C GLN A 161 -3.08 7.53 11.40
N LEU A 162 -2.25 7.42 10.35
CA LEU A 162 -1.82 8.54 9.52
C LEU A 162 -3.01 9.07 8.71
N VAL A 163 -3.25 10.38 8.81
CA VAL A 163 -4.30 11.09 8.06
C VAL A 163 -3.71 11.78 6.83
N GLU A 164 -2.46 12.20 6.91
CA GLU A 164 -1.71 12.83 5.83
C GLU A 164 -0.23 12.42 5.89
N LEU A 165 0.47 12.62 4.79
CA LEU A 165 1.93 12.55 4.70
C LEU A 165 2.44 13.91 4.18
N PRO A 166 3.59 14.42 4.66
CA PRO A 166 4.15 15.64 4.12
C PRO A 166 4.39 15.53 2.61
N MET A 167 4.11 16.60 1.85
CA MET A 167 4.11 16.58 0.39
C MET A 167 5.42 16.08 -0.24
N HIS A 168 6.58 16.42 0.35
CA HIS A 168 7.91 16.03 -0.12
C HIS A 168 8.55 14.88 0.68
N PHE A 169 7.75 14.19 1.51
CA PHE A 169 8.24 13.15 2.41
C PHE A 169 8.89 11.98 1.65
N LEU A 170 8.31 11.55 0.53
CA LEU A 170 8.81 10.40 -0.23
C LEU A 170 9.82 10.82 -1.30
N THR A 171 9.77 12.05 -1.80
CA THR A 171 10.66 12.53 -2.86
C THR A 171 12.11 12.71 -2.41
N GLN A 172 12.36 12.77 -1.11
CA GLN A 172 13.72 12.76 -0.53
C GLN A 172 14.31 11.34 -0.38
N LEU A 173 13.52 10.29 -0.62
CA LEU A 173 13.93 8.90 -0.53
C LEU A 173 14.31 8.39 -1.93
N ASP A 174 15.46 8.85 -2.42
CA ASP A 174 15.92 8.70 -3.83
C ASP A 174 16.08 7.26 -4.32
N ARG A 175 16.05 6.29 -3.41
CA ARG A 175 16.22 4.86 -3.71
C ARG A 175 15.03 4.02 -3.29
N LEU A 176 13.91 4.63 -2.91
CA LEU A 176 12.76 3.89 -2.41
C LEU A 176 12.13 3.08 -3.55
N GLU A 177 12.13 1.76 -3.38
CA GLU A 177 11.58 0.79 -4.34
C GLU A 177 10.22 0.26 -3.87
N LYS A 178 10.05 0.07 -2.55
CA LYS A 178 8.82 -0.47 -1.98
C LYS A 178 8.29 0.40 -0.86
N PHE A 179 7.03 0.81 -1.01
CA PHE A 179 6.33 1.61 -0.03
C PHE A 179 4.99 0.99 0.33
N THR A 180 4.80 0.71 1.61
CA THR A 180 3.53 0.23 2.16
C THR A 180 2.99 1.25 3.16
N VAL A 181 1.75 1.70 2.95
CA VAL A 181 1.00 2.60 3.85
C VAL A 181 -0.45 2.14 4.01
N ALA A 182 -0.70 0.85 3.78
CA ALA A 182 -2.03 0.25 3.88
C ALA A 182 -2.60 0.35 5.30
N TYR A 183 -3.93 0.33 5.43
CA TYR A 183 -4.62 0.42 6.73
C TYR A 183 -4.23 1.69 7.51
N ASN A 184 -4.39 2.83 6.86
CA ASN A 184 -4.27 4.17 7.45
C ASN A 184 -5.56 4.96 7.16
N LYS A 185 -5.54 6.28 7.35
CA LYS A 185 -6.68 7.18 7.12
C LYS A 185 -6.34 8.24 6.08
N LEU A 186 -5.42 7.94 5.16
CA LEU A 186 -4.96 8.89 4.15
C LEU A 186 -6.08 9.23 3.15
N THR A 187 -6.28 10.52 2.89
CA THR A 187 -7.19 11.02 1.85
C THR A 187 -6.49 11.27 0.51
N GLU A 188 -5.18 11.46 0.55
CA GLU A 188 -4.30 11.66 -0.60
C GLU A 188 -2.92 11.02 -0.36
N LEU A 189 -2.20 10.78 -1.46
CA LEU A 189 -0.81 10.35 -1.42
C LEU A 189 0.09 11.52 -1.85
N PRO A 190 1.28 11.68 -1.24
CA PRO A 190 2.26 12.68 -1.68
C PRO A 190 2.88 12.28 -3.03
N GLU A 191 3.75 13.14 -3.56
CA GLU A 191 4.51 12.82 -4.77
C GLU A 191 5.38 11.57 -4.54
N LEU A 192 5.29 10.62 -5.49
CA LEU A 192 5.98 9.35 -5.40
C LEU A 192 7.38 9.46 -6.03
N PRO A 193 8.41 8.81 -5.47
CA PRO A 193 9.76 8.85 -6.03
C PRO A 193 9.83 8.05 -7.34
N ASN A 194 10.67 8.51 -8.26
CA ASN A 194 10.84 7.90 -9.60
C ASN A 194 11.41 6.48 -9.58
N THR A 195 11.90 6.00 -8.43
CA THR A 195 12.42 4.65 -8.22
C THR A 195 11.37 3.67 -7.72
N LEU A 196 10.16 4.13 -7.37
CA LEU A 196 9.17 3.28 -6.71
C LEU A 196 8.66 2.19 -7.65
N GLU A 197 8.81 0.93 -7.27
CA GLU A 197 8.37 -0.23 -8.04
C GLU A 197 7.07 -0.84 -7.49
N SER A 198 6.86 -0.75 -6.17
CA SER A 198 5.71 -1.34 -5.49
C SER A 198 5.11 -0.36 -4.49
N LEU A 199 3.82 -0.04 -4.69
CA LEU A 199 3.00 0.76 -3.79
C LEU A 199 1.84 -0.07 -3.24
N ASN A 200 1.74 -0.14 -1.91
CA ASN A 200 0.55 -0.67 -1.25
C ASN A 200 -0.10 0.39 -0.35
N ALA A 201 -1.24 0.90 -0.79
CA ALA A 201 -2.09 1.89 -0.11
C ALA A 201 -3.51 1.37 0.12
N ASP A 202 -3.70 0.04 0.20
CA ASP A 202 -4.99 -0.59 0.49
C ASP A 202 -5.59 -0.09 1.81
N ASN A 203 -6.92 -0.03 1.93
CA ASN A 203 -7.64 0.35 3.15
C ASN A 203 -7.21 1.74 3.67
N ASN A 204 -7.41 2.75 2.82
CA ASN A 204 -7.28 4.17 3.16
C ASN A 204 -8.58 4.90 2.75
N GLN A 205 -8.56 6.22 2.68
CA GLN A 205 -9.67 7.07 2.25
C GLN A 205 -9.34 7.84 0.97
N LEU A 206 -8.45 7.30 0.14
CA LEU A 206 -7.92 7.99 -1.04
C LEU A 206 -9.01 8.31 -2.05
N HIS A 207 -9.08 9.56 -2.53
CA HIS A 207 -10.05 9.98 -3.56
C HIS A 207 -9.54 9.84 -5.01
N CYS A 208 -8.23 9.86 -5.18
CA CYS A 208 -7.52 9.68 -6.44
C CYS A 208 -6.13 9.07 -6.17
N LEU A 209 -5.50 8.58 -7.24
CA LEU A 209 -4.06 8.35 -7.25
C LEU A 209 -3.34 9.65 -7.67
N PRO A 210 -2.05 9.83 -7.33
CA PRO A 210 -1.27 11.00 -7.76
C PRO A 210 -1.30 11.19 -9.28
N GLU A 211 -1.38 12.44 -9.74
CA GLU A 211 -1.41 12.76 -11.18
C GLU A 211 -0.15 12.28 -11.92
N LYS A 212 0.99 12.31 -11.22
CA LYS A 212 2.26 11.76 -11.69
C LYS A 212 2.49 10.41 -11.04
N LEU A 213 2.57 9.37 -11.86
CA LEU A 213 2.97 8.03 -11.41
C LEU A 213 4.36 7.71 -11.98
N PRO A 214 5.29 7.22 -11.15
CA PRO A 214 6.61 6.85 -11.62
C PRO A 214 6.52 5.62 -12.53
N THR A 215 7.17 5.69 -13.69
CA THR A 215 7.12 4.62 -14.71
C THR A 215 7.76 3.32 -14.24
N SER A 216 8.60 3.35 -13.20
CA SER A 216 9.14 2.17 -12.52
C SER A 216 8.07 1.31 -11.84
N LEU A 217 6.87 1.83 -11.55
CA LEU A 217 5.83 1.07 -10.86
C LEU A 217 5.47 -0.20 -11.64
N ARG A 218 5.48 -1.32 -10.93
CA ARG A 218 5.05 -2.64 -11.40
C ARG A 218 3.86 -3.16 -10.61
N LEU A 219 3.69 -2.71 -9.36
CA LEU A 219 2.58 -3.10 -8.51
C LEU A 219 1.99 -1.89 -7.80
N ILE A 220 0.68 -1.68 -7.97
CA ILE A 220 -0.10 -0.69 -7.23
C ILE A 220 -1.30 -1.41 -6.62
N THR A 221 -1.42 -1.41 -5.30
CA THR A 221 -2.63 -1.86 -4.60
C THR A 221 -3.22 -0.68 -3.83
N ALA A 222 -4.44 -0.28 -4.19
CA ALA A 222 -5.20 0.76 -3.49
C ALA A 222 -6.67 0.35 -3.36
N SER A 223 -6.91 -0.91 -3.03
CA SER A 223 -8.22 -1.48 -2.78
C SER A 223 -8.83 -0.92 -1.48
N ASN A 224 -10.15 -0.91 -1.37
CA ASN A 224 -10.89 -0.35 -0.23
C ASN A 224 -10.52 1.12 0.04
N ASN A 225 -10.71 1.96 -0.98
CA ASN A 225 -10.50 3.41 -0.93
C ASN A 225 -11.75 4.14 -1.46
N GLN A 226 -11.67 5.45 -1.65
CA GLN A 226 -12.72 6.30 -2.23
C GLN A 226 -12.38 6.79 -3.65
N ILE A 227 -11.57 6.02 -4.38
CA ILE A 227 -11.07 6.43 -5.70
C ILE A 227 -12.21 6.45 -6.71
N THR A 228 -12.39 7.59 -7.36
CA THR A 228 -13.46 7.78 -8.35
C THR A 228 -12.95 7.77 -9.80
N GLN A 229 -11.69 8.15 -10.01
CA GLN A 229 -11.05 8.30 -11.31
C GLN A 229 -9.57 7.89 -11.26
N LEU A 230 -9.02 7.53 -12.42
CA LEU A 230 -7.60 7.21 -12.58
C LEU A 230 -6.90 8.35 -13.32
N PRO A 231 -5.64 8.68 -12.95
CA PRO A 231 -4.85 9.69 -13.64
C PRO A 231 -4.39 9.19 -15.02
N GLU A 232 -4.14 10.10 -15.97
CA GLU A 232 -3.64 9.76 -17.30
C GLU A 232 -2.26 9.07 -17.27
N ALA A 233 -1.41 9.41 -16.28
CA ALA A 233 -0.09 8.80 -16.11
C ALA A 233 -0.13 7.27 -15.90
N ILE A 234 -1.30 6.70 -15.61
CA ILE A 234 -1.47 5.23 -15.54
C ILE A 234 -1.21 4.55 -16.90
N PHE A 235 -1.32 5.29 -18.01
CA PHE A 235 -1.05 4.80 -19.36
C PHE A 235 0.43 4.83 -19.73
N ASP A 236 1.26 5.53 -18.95
CA ASP A 236 2.71 5.57 -19.14
C ASP A 236 3.42 4.42 -18.41
N LEU A 237 2.69 3.64 -17.62
CA LEU A 237 3.20 2.47 -16.91
C LEU A 237 3.44 1.30 -17.87
N PHE A 238 4.33 0.38 -17.47
CA PHE A 238 4.61 -0.80 -18.29
C PHE A 238 3.40 -1.73 -18.41
N SER A 239 3.31 -2.47 -19.52
CA SER A 239 2.21 -3.41 -19.82
C SER A 239 2.03 -4.51 -18.76
N ASP A 240 3.11 -4.93 -18.13
CA ASP A 240 3.15 -5.95 -17.09
C ASP A 240 2.81 -5.41 -15.69
N SER A 241 2.66 -4.08 -15.56
CA SER A 241 2.26 -3.46 -14.30
C SER A 241 0.87 -3.93 -13.88
N LYS A 242 0.73 -4.27 -12.61
CA LYS A 242 -0.49 -4.76 -12.00
C LYS A 242 -1.07 -3.71 -11.06
N ILE A 243 -2.33 -3.37 -11.29
CA ILE A 243 -3.02 -2.32 -10.54
C ILE A 243 -4.28 -2.93 -9.94
N VAL A 244 -4.43 -2.87 -8.61
CA VAL A 244 -5.53 -3.50 -7.88
C VAL A 244 -6.32 -2.44 -7.14
N LEU A 245 -7.54 -2.18 -7.59
CA LEU A 245 -8.41 -1.09 -7.13
C LEU A 245 -9.78 -1.64 -6.68
N LYS A 246 -9.80 -2.83 -6.10
CA LYS A 246 -11.04 -3.46 -5.65
C LYS A 246 -11.73 -2.57 -4.61
N ASN A 247 -13.05 -2.54 -4.63
CA ASN A 247 -13.88 -1.83 -3.66
C ASN A 247 -13.58 -0.32 -3.62
N ASN A 248 -13.63 0.31 -4.80
CA ASN A 248 -13.55 1.77 -4.98
C ASN A 248 -14.79 2.27 -5.75
N PRO A 249 -15.27 3.49 -5.48
CA PRO A 249 -16.41 4.08 -6.21
C PRO A 249 -16.02 4.65 -7.60
N LEU A 250 -15.35 3.87 -8.45
CA LEU A 250 -14.90 4.33 -9.77
C LEU A 250 -16.07 4.74 -10.67
N THR A 251 -15.87 5.78 -11.48
CA THR A 251 -16.89 6.36 -12.37
C THR A 251 -16.68 5.95 -13.83
N GLU A 252 -17.66 6.23 -14.69
CA GLU A 252 -17.58 5.99 -16.15
C GLU A 252 -16.32 6.58 -16.78
N LYS A 253 -15.87 7.74 -16.27
CA LYS A 253 -14.68 8.44 -16.75
C LYS A 253 -13.40 7.60 -16.69
N THR A 254 -13.33 6.68 -15.74
CA THR A 254 -12.20 5.76 -15.55
C THR A 254 -12.06 4.76 -16.71
N TYR A 255 -13.11 4.52 -17.48
CA TYR A 255 -13.15 3.50 -18.53
C TYR A 255 -12.80 4.05 -19.93
N TYR A 256 -12.48 5.35 -20.05
CA TYR A 256 -12.03 5.93 -21.32
C TYR A 256 -10.51 5.84 -21.43
N PHE A 257 -10.02 4.92 -22.27
CA PHE A 257 -8.59 4.68 -22.51
C PHE A 257 -8.16 5.22 -23.88
N PRO A 258 -7.18 6.13 -24.02
CA PRO A 258 -6.76 6.62 -25.34
C PRO A 258 -6.48 5.51 -26.36
N TYR A 259 -6.82 5.72 -27.63
CA TYR A 259 -6.70 4.69 -28.68
C TYR A 259 -5.25 4.27 -28.85
N GLY A 260 -4.98 2.96 -28.86
CA GLY A 260 -3.62 2.42 -28.99
C GLY A 260 -2.82 2.37 -27.68
N SER A 261 -3.41 2.76 -26.55
CA SER A 261 -2.72 2.67 -25.25
C SER A 261 -2.48 1.22 -24.85
N ILE A 262 -1.24 0.94 -24.46
CA ILE A 262 -0.89 -0.26 -23.73
C ILE A 262 -1.38 -0.05 -22.30
N VAL A 263 -2.47 -0.72 -21.91
CA VAL A 263 -3.07 -0.53 -20.58
C VAL A 263 -2.50 -1.59 -19.63
N PRO A 264 -2.01 -1.21 -18.44
CA PRO A 264 -1.58 -2.16 -17.42
C PRO A 264 -2.74 -3.06 -16.98
N ASN A 265 -2.44 -4.14 -16.27
CA ASN A 265 -3.46 -5.05 -15.77
C ASN A 265 -4.20 -4.45 -14.57
N ILE A 266 -5.31 -3.74 -14.85
CA ILE A 266 -6.17 -3.11 -13.84
C ILE A 266 -7.28 -4.09 -13.40
N LEU A 267 -7.23 -4.48 -12.12
CA LEU A 267 -8.20 -5.31 -11.43
C LEU A 267 -9.15 -4.43 -10.61
N MET A 268 -10.46 -4.47 -10.93
CA MET A 268 -11.50 -3.67 -10.27
C MET A 268 -12.61 -4.55 -9.71
N SER A 269 -13.39 -4.04 -8.75
CA SER A 269 -14.58 -4.75 -8.27
C SER A 269 -15.77 -4.56 -9.23
N PRO A 270 -16.65 -5.56 -9.40
CA PRO A 270 -17.90 -5.40 -10.16
C PRO A 270 -18.81 -4.29 -9.59
N SER A 271 -18.73 -4.03 -8.28
CA SER A 271 -19.49 -2.97 -7.61
C SER A 271 -19.12 -1.55 -8.07
N CYS A 272 -17.92 -1.35 -8.62
CA CYS A 272 -17.52 -0.06 -9.20
C CYS A 272 -18.46 0.37 -10.34
N LEU A 273 -19.09 -0.60 -11.01
CA LEU A 273 -20.02 -0.39 -12.11
C LEU A 273 -21.41 0.07 -11.66
N THR A 274 -21.65 0.24 -10.37
CA THR A 274 -22.98 0.58 -9.86
C THR A 274 -23.35 2.05 -9.97
N LYS A 275 -22.37 2.95 -10.16
CA LYS A 275 -22.56 4.40 -10.24
C LYS A 275 -22.66 4.95 -11.67
N LEU A 276 -22.73 4.06 -12.65
CA LEU A 276 -22.86 4.38 -14.06
C LEU A 276 -24.32 4.78 -14.33
N LYS A 277 -24.56 5.88 -15.04
CA LYS A 277 -25.91 6.34 -15.37
C LYS A 277 -26.32 5.73 -16.70
N TYR A 278 -27.26 4.80 -16.67
CA TYR A 278 -27.78 4.13 -17.86
C TYR A 278 -28.95 4.91 -18.47
N SER A 279 -28.98 4.98 -19.81
CA SER A 279 -30.14 5.49 -20.56
C SER A 279 -31.34 4.53 -20.49
N SER A 280 -31.08 3.23 -20.42
CA SER A 280 -32.07 2.16 -20.22
C SER A 280 -31.44 0.99 -19.48
N TYR A 281 -32.10 0.48 -18.44
CA TYR A 281 -31.67 -0.67 -17.66
C TYR A 281 -32.50 -1.89 -18.05
N GLU A 282 -31.85 -2.96 -18.49
CA GLU A 282 -32.46 -4.26 -18.76
C GLU A 282 -32.00 -5.32 -17.73
N PRO A 283 -32.85 -6.30 -17.39
CA PRO A 283 -32.49 -7.46 -16.57
C PRO A 283 -31.46 -8.36 -17.27
N LEU A 284 -30.65 -9.09 -16.51
CA LEU A 284 -29.51 -9.84 -17.04
C LEU A 284 -29.93 -10.86 -18.10
N SER A 285 -31.03 -11.56 -17.84
CA SER A 285 -31.64 -12.52 -18.76
C SER A 285 -32.03 -11.93 -20.11
N GLU A 286 -32.38 -10.64 -20.19
CA GLU A 286 -32.70 -9.94 -21.44
C GLU A 286 -31.46 -9.40 -22.14
N ILE A 287 -30.52 -8.84 -21.37
CA ILE A 287 -29.29 -8.28 -21.91
C ILE A 287 -28.49 -9.34 -22.69
N VAL A 288 -28.32 -10.55 -22.14
CA VAL A 288 -27.52 -11.61 -22.77
C VAL A 288 -28.09 -12.08 -24.12
N LYS A 289 -29.40 -11.91 -24.35
CA LYS A 289 -30.05 -12.26 -25.64
C LYS A 289 -29.47 -11.44 -26.79
N HIS A 290 -28.93 -10.25 -26.52
CA HIS A 290 -28.31 -9.40 -27.53
C HIS A 290 -27.02 -9.97 -28.13
N TRP A 291 -26.37 -10.93 -27.48
CA TRP A 291 -25.13 -11.55 -27.96
C TRP A 291 -25.22 -13.06 -28.19
N LEU A 292 -26.36 -13.69 -27.89
CA LEU A 292 -26.60 -15.13 -28.01
C LEU A 292 -27.53 -15.45 -29.20
N THR A 293 -27.31 -16.57 -29.89
CA THR A 293 -28.22 -17.05 -30.96
C THR A 293 -29.53 -17.58 -30.36
N PRO A 294 -30.63 -17.66 -31.13
CA PRO A 294 -31.91 -18.17 -30.64
C PRO A 294 -31.83 -19.58 -30.01
N GLU A 295 -31.00 -20.49 -30.55
CA GLU A 295 -30.83 -21.81 -29.94
C GLU A 295 -30.11 -21.75 -28.58
N GLN A 296 -29.17 -20.81 -28.44
CA GLN A 296 -28.41 -20.60 -27.21
C GLN A 296 -29.25 -19.95 -26.12
N GLN A 297 -30.15 -19.05 -26.50
CA GLN A 297 -31.09 -18.41 -25.59
C GLN A 297 -31.97 -19.46 -24.91
N GLN A 298 -32.58 -20.39 -25.67
CA GLN A 298 -33.40 -21.47 -25.10
C GLN A 298 -32.63 -22.36 -24.10
N PHE A 299 -31.35 -22.65 -24.37
CA PHE A 299 -30.54 -23.50 -23.50
C PHE A 299 -30.06 -22.80 -22.22
N LEU A 300 -29.83 -21.49 -22.27
CA LEU A 300 -29.19 -20.74 -21.18
C LEU A 300 -30.15 -19.86 -20.37
N GLU A 301 -31.38 -19.63 -20.83
CA GLU A 301 -32.38 -18.75 -20.20
C GLU A 301 -32.57 -19.06 -18.71
N LYS A 302 -32.81 -20.33 -18.38
CA LYS A 302 -33.00 -20.77 -16.99
C LYS A 302 -31.79 -20.50 -16.10
N LYS A 303 -30.56 -20.65 -16.62
CA LYS A 303 -29.31 -20.42 -15.88
C LYS A 303 -29.07 -18.93 -15.63
N TRP A 304 -29.36 -18.08 -16.62
CA TRP A 304 -29.25 -16.63 -16.47
C TRP A 304 -30.23 -16.09 -15.44
N LEU A 305 -31.47 -16.61 -15.42
CA LEU A 305 -32.47 -16.30 -14.39
C LEU A 305 -32.02 -16.73 -12.98
N GLU A 306 -31.30 -17.84 -12.83
CA GLU A 306 -30.76 -18.28 -11.53
C GLU A 306 -29.63 -17.38 -11.04
N ILE A 307 -28.81 -16.85 -11.94
CA ILE A 307 -27.71 -15.94 -11.62
C ILE A 307 -28.22 -14.56 -11.30
N GLU A 308 -29.22 -14.07 -12.03
CA GLU A 308 -29.86 -12.79 -11.81
C GLU A 308 -30.45 -12.65 -10.38
N LYS A 309 -30.87 -13.78 -9.78
CA LYS A 309 -31.33 -13.81 -8.39
C LYS A 309 -30.19 -13.71 -7.36
N ASP A 310 -28.94 -13.76 -7.78
CA ASP A 310 -27.78 -13.61 -6.91
C ASP A 310 -27.47 -12.11 -6.69
N PRO A 311 -27.38 -11.63 -5.44
CA PRO A 311 -26.99 -10.25 -5.15
C PRO A 311 -25.64 -9.84 -5.77
N GLU A 312 -24.70 -10.77 -5.92
CA GLU A 312 -23.39 -10.51 -6.54
C GLU A 312 -23.46 -10.36 -8.07
N SER A 313 -24.58 -10.74 -8.70
CA SER A 313 -24.77 -10.59 -10.16
C SER A 313 -25.07 -9.15 -10.59
N GLU A 314 -25.53 -8.30 -9.66
CA GLU A 314 -25.96 -6.93 -9.95
C GLU A 314 -24.85 -6.11 -10.64
N GLY A 315 -23.60 -6.25 -10.17
CA GLY A 315 -22.45 -5.55 -10.76
C GLY A 315 -22.18 -5.97 -12.21
N PHE A 316 -22.42 -7.24 -12.53
CA PHE A 316 -22.25 -7.75 -13.89
C PHE A 316 -23.41 -7.36 -14.81
N THR A 317 -24.65 -7.43 -14.33
CA THR A 317 -25.84 -6.94 -15.06
C THR A 317 -25.65 -5.48 -15.47
N LYS A 318 -25.11 -4.67 -14.56
CA LYS A 318 -24.73 -3.28 -14.80
C LYS A 318 -23.60 -3.13 -15.83
N TYR A 319 -22.59 -4.01 -15.82
CA TYR A 319 -21.56 -4.03 -16.86
C TYR A 319 -22.13 -4.27 -18.25
N LEU A 320 -22.92 -5.32 -18.41
CA LEU A 320 -23.47 -5.66 -19.71
C LEU A 320 -24.50 -4.62 -20.18
N ASN A 321 -25.23 -4.00 -19.25
CA ASN A 321 -26.07 -2.84 -19.55
C ASN A 321 -25.26 -1.71 -20.21
N GLN A 322 -24.01 -1.47 -19.81
CA GLN A 322 -23.17 -0.51 -20.54
C GLN A 322 -22.92 -0.95 -21.98
N LEU A 323 -22.56 -2.22 -22.18
CA LEU A 323 -22.23 -2.74 -23.50
C LEU A 323 -23.41 -2.67 -24.49
N ILE A 324 -24.65 -2.89 -24.04
CA ILE A 324 -25.84 -2.76 -24.89
C ILE A 324 -26.25 -1.32 -25.15
N ASN A 325 -26.03 -0.43 -24.18
CA ASN A 325 -26.35 1.00 -24.29
C ASN A 325 -25.34 1.76 -25.16
N ILE A 326 -24.24 1.12 -25.59
CA ILE A 326 -23.40 1.65 -26.66
C ILE A 326 -24.22 1.66 -27.97
N PRO A 327 -24.42 2.84 -28.60
CA PRO A 327 -25.20 2.96 -29.82
C PRO A 327 -24.71 1.99 -30.90
N LYS A 328 -25.64 1.27 -31.53
CA LYS A 328 -25.34 0.37 -32.64
C LYS A 328 -25.00 1.20 -33.88
N LEU A 329 -23.71 1.43 -34.13
CA LEU A 329 -23.25 2.08 -35.35
C LEU A 329 -23.53 1.17 -36.56
N VAL A 330 -24.05 1.74 -37.65
CA VAL A 330 -24.55 1.05 -38.87
C VAL A 330 -23.57 0.03 -39.45
N HIS A 331 -22.26 0.21 -39.22
CA HIS A 331 -21.20 -0.64 -39.78
C HIS A 331 -20.37 -1.41 -38.73
N LYS A 332 -20.75 -1.43 -37.44
CA LYS A 332 -20.01 -2.17 -36.41
C LYS A 332 -20.95 -2.89 -35.43
N PRO A 333 -20.82 -4.22 -35.25
CA PRO A 333 -21.57 -4.94 -34.23
C PRO A 333 -21.24 -4.42 -32.83
N ARG A 334 -22.12 -4.59 -31.82
CA ARG A 334 -21.82 -4.26 -30.42
C ARG A 334 -20.55 -4.98 -29.95
N PRO A 335 -19.75 -4.43 -29.02
CA PRO A 335 -18.66 -5.20 -28.40
C PRO A 335 -19.26 -6.51 -27.88
N ASN A 336 -18.73 -7.64 -28.34
CA ASN A 336 -19.16 -8.94 -27.86
C ASN A 336 -18.25 -9.31 -26.68
N PRO A 337 -18.80 -9.54 -25.48
CA PRO A 337 -18.02 -10.06 -24.35
C PRO A 337 -17.45 -11.47 -24.57
N GLN A 338 -17.59 -12.05 -25.78
CA GLN A 338 -17.18 -13.40 -26.15
C GLN A 338 -17.83 -14.44 -25.23
N LEU A 339 -19.12 -14.29 -24.98
CA LEU A 339 -19.94 -15.26 -24.26
C LEU A 339 -20.10 -16.51 -25.14
N HIS A 340 -19.10 -17.39 -25.15
CA HIS A 340 -19.16 -18.65 -25.89
C HIS A 340 -19.96 -19.69 -25.10
N VAL A 341 -20.89 -20.37 -25.77
CA VAL A 341 -21.76 -21.41 -25.18
C VAL A 341 -20.98 -22.50 -24.48
N ARG A 342 -19.81 -22.90 -25.02
CA ARG A 342 -18.94 -23.92 -24.43
C ARG A 342 -18.37 -23.51 -23.07
N ASP A 343 -18.23 -22.20 -22.83
CA ASP A 343 -17.74 -21.63 -21.58
C ASP A 343 -18.89 -21.33 -20.59
N ILE A 344 -20.15 -21.62 -20.94
CA ILE A 344 -21.33 -21.29 -20.12
C ILE A 344 -22.19 -22.56 -19.88
N SER A 345 -22.11 -23.54 -20.78
CA SER A 345 -22.85 -24.81 -20.68
C SER A 345 -22.41 -25.68 -19.50
N ASP A 346 -21.15 -25.60 -19.09
CA ASP A 346 -20.51 -26.61 -18.23
C ASP A 346 -20.21 -26.17 -16.78
N PHE A 347 -20.69 -24.99 -16.36
CA PHE A 347 -20.21 -24.35 -15.13
C PHE A 347 -21.21 -24.34 -13.98
N SER A 348 -20.72 -24.72 -12.79
CA SER A 348 -21.33 -24.36 -11.52
C SER A 348 -21.43 -22.83 -11.38
N LYS A 349 -22.34 -22.36 -10.54
CA LYS A 349 -22.57 -20.93 -10.25
C LYS A 349 -21.26 -20.14 -10.00
N GLN A 350 -20.30 -20.75 -9.29
CA GLN A 350 -18.98 -20.15 -9.03
C GLN A 350 -18.12 -19.98 -10.28
N LYS A 351 -18.13 -20.95 -11.18
CA LYS A 351 -17.28 -20.91 -12.37
C LYS A 351 -17.83 -19.94 -13.42
N MET A 352 -19.16 -19.78 -13.49
CA MET A 352 -19.75 -18.69 -14.28
C MET A 352 -19.40 -17.32 -13.69
N LYS A 353 -19.51 -17.12 -12.37
CA LYS A 353 -19.06 -15.88 -11.70
C LYS A 353 -17.62 -15.51 -12.05
N LYS A 354 -16.71 -16.50 -12.07
CA LYS A 354 -15.31 -16.30 -12.44
C LYS A 354 -15.18 -15.83 -13.90
N THR A 355 -15.82 -16.52 -14.85
CA THR A 355 -15.80 -16.11 -16.27
C THR A 355 -16.32 -14.68 -16.47
N LEU A 356 -17.39 -14.31 -15.77
CA LEU A 356 -17.95 -12.95 -15.84
C LEU A 356 -16.99 -11.91 -15.27
N LEU A 357 -16.31 -12.23 -14.16
CA LEU A 357 -15.28 -11.39 -13.58
C LEU A 357 -14.08 -11.23 -14.53
N ASP A 358 -13.69 -12.30 -15.23
CA ASP A 358 -12.62 -12.26 -16.23
C ASP A 358 -13.00 -11.37 -17.43
N ILE A 359 -14.28 -11.40 -17.86
CA ILE A 359 -14.82 -10.52 -18.92
C ILE A 359 -14.79 -9.05 -18.49
N VAL A 360 -15.23 -8.72 -17.27
CA VAL A 360 -15.19 -7.35 -16.72
C VAL A 360 -13.73 -6.84 -16.61
N ASN A 361 -12.81 -7.74 -16.26
CA ASN A 361 -11.39 -7.42 -16.14
C ASN A 361 -10.62 -7.50 -17.47
N SER A 362 -11.28 -7.86 -18.58
CA SER A 362 -10.64 -8.03 -19.87
C SER A 362 -10.19 -6.69 -20.46
N CYS A 363 -8.88 -6.57 -20.70
CA CYS A 363 -8.27 -5.39 -21.31
C CYS A 363 -8.83 -5.10 -22.72
N SER A 364 -9.04 -6.16 -23.52
CA SER A 364 -9.52 -6.03 -24.91
C SER A 364 -10.95 -5.49 -24.99
N LEU A 365 -11.82 -5.85 -24.05
CA LEU A 365 -13.20 -5.39 -24.02
C LEU A 365 -13.29 -3.93 -23.54
N ARG A 366 -12.46 -3.54 -22.56
CA ARG A 366 -12.33 -2.14 -22.11
C ARG A 366 -11.85 -1.23 -23.24
N GLN A 367 -10.84 -1.66 -24.00
CA GLN A 367 -10.37 -0.94 -25.19
C GLN A 367 -11.44 -0.87 -26.30
N ALA A 368 -12.25 -1.92 -26.49
CA ALA A 368 -13.31 -1.96 -27.50
C ALA A 368 -14.49 -1.01 -27.21
N ILE A 369 -14.78 -0.73 -25.93
CA ILE A 369 -15.76 0.28 -25.51
C ILE A 369 -15.28 1.68 -25.92
N PHE A 370 -14.01 2.01 -25.65
CA PHE A 370 -13.42 3.29 -26.02
C PHE A 370 -13.41 3.54 -27.53
N LEU A 371 -12.98 2.52 -28.29
CA LEU A 371 -12.85 2.55 -29.75
C LEU A 371 -14.13 2.94 -30.51
N LYS A 372 -15.30 2.84 -29.87
CA LYS A 372 -16.60 3.09 -30.51
C LYS A 372 -17.26 4.40 -30.11
N TYR A 373 -16.78 5.08 -29.07
CA TYR A 373 -17.39 6.34 -28.59
C TYR A 373 -16.61 7.60 -28.97
N ASN A 374 -15.40 7.47 -29.55
CA ASN A 374 -14.59 8.61 -29.99
C ASN A 374 -14.44 8.75 -31.52
N THR A 375 -15.17 7.96 -32.32
CA THR A 375 -15.44 8.42 -33.69
C THR A 375 -16.57 9.42 -33.61
N LYS A 376 -16.23 10.72 -33.59
CA LYS A 376 -17.16 11.75 -34.08
C LYS A 376 -17.77 11.21 -35.38
N PRO A 377 -19.10 11.30 -35.60
CA PRO A 377 -19.58 11.29 -36.97
C PRO A 377 -18.90 12.50 -37.63
N ASN A 378 -18.08 12.25 -38.64
CA ASN A 378 -17.65 13.31 -39.53
C ASN A 378 -18.91 14.05 -39.99
N LEU A 379 -19.03 15.30 -39.58
CA LEU A 379 -19.80 16.34 -40.25
C LEU A 379 -18.79 17.37 -40.73
#